data_AF-A0A2I2M6Y5-F1
#
_entry.id   AF-A0A2I2M6Y5-F1
#
_cell.length_a   1.000
_cell.length_b   1.000
_cell.length_c   1.000
_cell.angle_alpha   90.00
_cell.angle_beta   90.00
_cell.angle_gamma   90.00
#
_symmetry.space_group_name_H-M   'P 1'
#
loop_
_entity.id
_entity.type
_entity.pdbx_description
1 polymer ?
#
loop_
_entity_poly.entity_id
_entity_poly.type
_entity_poly.pdbx_seq_one_letter_code
_entity_poly.pdbx_strand_id
1 'polypeptide(L)'
;MKHLLIFLFFSSTLNAQFTDFEKEHVIFKRVKNSQTFKIKEFNFVITWDEKLSYSSNLERHYGGIKLLEICKKDMHITSFNNIEDPTALDEIVIRFYDYNLDGFIDFAMPISVGGSTWLRYYIYNPTTKKYLHEKEWDYLRIQKIDKTNKRILTQPDGGIDNRKLFKIEGSKLIKVKR
;
A
#
# COMPACT_ATOMS: atom_id res chain seq x y z
N MET A 1 -57.02 -15.82 -9.46
CA MET A 1 -55.79 -15.68 -10.26
C MET A 1 -54.61 -15.73 -9.32
N LYS A 2 -53.80 -16.79 -9.35
CA LYS A 2 -52.59 -16.94 -8.52
C LYS A 2 -51.41 -16.37 -9.31
N HIS A 3 -50.84 -15.27 -8.86
CA HIS A 3 -49.60 -14.74 -9.41
C HIS A 3 -48.43 -15.60 -8.92
N LEU A 4 -47.83 -16.36 -9.83
CA LEU A 4 -46.59 -17.09 -9.61
C LEU A 4 -45.44 -16.08 -9.73
N LEU A 5 -44.87 -15.68 -8.60
CA LEU A 5 -43.69 -14.83 -8.55
C LEU A 5 -42.46 -15.70 -8.84
N ILE A 6 -41.93 -15.60 -10.05
CA ILE A 6 -40.67 -16.26 -10.43
C ILE A 6 -39.52 -15.43 -9.84
N PHE A 7 -38.94 -15.92 -8.74
CA PHE A 7 -37.64 -15.44 -8.27
C PHE A 7 -36.56 -15.99 -9.21
N LEU A 8 -36.13 -15.15 -10.16
CA LEU A 8 -34.89 -15.38 -10.91
C LEU A 8 -33.72 -15.21 -9.94
N PHE A 9 -33.21 -16.33 -9.43
CA PHE A 9 -31.88 -16.37 -8.85
C PHE A 9 -30.87 -16.05 -9.96
N PHE A 10 -30.49 -14.77 -10.08
CA PHE A 10 -29.26 -14.41 -10.74
C PHE A 10 -28.11 -14.96 -9.89
N SER A 11 -27.69 -16.19 -10.15
CA SER A 11 -26.37 -16.64 -9.76
C SER A 11 -25.38 -15.86 -10.63
N SER A 12 -25.00 -14.65 -10.19
CA SER A 12 -23.85 -13.98 -10.76
C SER A 12 -22.64 -14.83 -10.41
N THR A 13 -22.25 -15.73 -11.31
CA THR A 13 -20.88 -16.22 -11.36
C THR A 13 -20.03 -15.00 -11.64
N LEU A 14 -19.58 -14.36 -10.57
CA LEU A 14 -18.61 -13.28 -10.58
C LEU A 14 -17.34 -13.80 -11.22
N ASN A 15 -17.26 -13.69 -12.55
CA ASN A 15 -16.08 -14.05 -13.31
C ASN A 15 -14.91 -13.26 -12.74
N ALA A 16 -13.96 -13.98 -12.15
CA ALA A 16 -12.73 -13.45 -11.62
C ALA A 16 -11.95 -12.81 -12.76
N GLN A 17 -11.93 -11.48 -12.85
CA GLN A 17 -11.11 -10.80 -13.85
C GLN A 17 -9.87 -10.24 -13.18
N PHE A 18 -8.85 -11.08 -13.08
CA PHE A 18 -7.53 -10.63 -12.67
C PHE A 18 -6.97 -9.68 -13.71
N THR A 19 -6.63 -8.47 -13.30
CA THR A 19 -5.87 -7.50 -14.08
C THR A 19 -4.44 -7.41 -13.56
N ASP A 20 -3.49 -7.14 -14.45
CA ASP A 20 -2.10 -6.97 -14.05
C ASP A 20 -1.96 -5.66 -13.25
N PHE A 21 -1.36 -5.76 -12.07
CA PHE A 21 -1.23 -4.62 -11.15
C PHE A 21 -0.33 -3.51 -11.73
N GLU A 22 0.60 -3.86 -12.61
CA GLU A 22 1.45 -2.89 -13.32
C GLU A 22 0.66 -1.89 -14.18
N LYS A 23 -0.57 -2.23 -14.58
CA LYS A 23 -1.46 -1.37 -15.37
C LYS A 23 -2.29 -0.43 -14.49
N GLU A 24 -2.22 -0.60 -13.17
CA GLU A 24 -2.93 0.26 -12.23
C GLU A 24 -2.26 1.62 -12.10
N HIS A 25 -3.07 2.65 -11.93
CA HIS A 25 -2.58 4.00 -11.73
C HIS A 25 -2.15 4.22 -10.28
N VAL A 26 -0.92 3.80 -9.96
CA VAL A 26 -0.25 4.07 -8.68
C VAL A 26 0.34 5.49 -8.72
N ILE A 27 0.07 6.30 -7.71
CA ILE A 27 0.66 7.63 -7.60
C ILE A 27 1.99 7.53 -6.84
N PHE A 28 3.05 8.12 -7.38
CA PHE A 28 4.37 8.14 -6.76
C PHE A 28 4.70 9.55 -6.28
N LYS A 29 5.15 9.68 -5.03
CA LYS A 29 5.72 10.93 -4.49
C LYS A 29 7.11 10.68 -3.96
N ARG A 30 8.06 11.40 -4.54
CA ARG A 30 9.45 11.43 -4.12
C ARG A 30 9.63 12.53 -3.09
N VAL A 31 10.24 12.19 -1.97
CA VAL A 31 10.45 13.06 -0.83
C VAL A 31 11.94 13.13 -0.54
N LYS A 32 12.49 14.34 -0.54
CA LYS A 32 13.93 14.61 -0.31
C LYS A 32 14.19 15.85 0.54
N ASN A 33 13.12 16.45 1.07
CA ASN A 33 13.14 17.64 1.90
C ASN A 33 11.78 17.76 2.61
N SER A 34 11.70 18.69 3.57
CA SER A 34 10.43 19.02 4.24
C SER A 34 9.46 19.61 3.22
N GLN A 35 8.27 19.04 3.13
CA GLN A 35 7.27 19.45 2.17
C GLN A 35 5.87 19.02 2.61
N THR A 36 4.87 19.70 2.05
CA THR A 36 3.47 19.32 2.21
C THR A 36 2.87 19.02 0.84
N PHE A 37 2.14 17.92 0.73
CA PHE A 37 1.42 17.59 -0.50
C PHE A 37 0.09 16.92 -0.19
N LYS A 38 -0.81 16.97 -1.17
CA LYS A 38 -2.16 16.42 -1.07
C LYS A 38 -2.33 15.20 -1.97
N ILE A 39 -2.94 14.14 -1.43
CA ILE A 39 -3.39 12.97 -2.18
C ILE A 39 -4.86 12.72 -1.83
N LYS A 40 -5.75 12.85 -2.84
CA LYS A 40 -7.21 12.89 -2.64
C LYS A 40 -7.58 13.87 -1.52
N GLU A 41 -8.27 13.43 -0.47
CA GLU A 41 -8.67 14.28 0.66
C GLU A 41 -7.63 14.42 1.79
N PHE A 42 -6.49 13.74 1.69
CA PHE A 42 -5.46 13.71 2.72
C PHE A 42 -4.30 14.65 2.39
N ASN A 43 -3.86 15.41 3.40
CA ASN A 43 -2.64 16.20 3.37
C ASN A 43 -1.53 15.42 4.11
N PHE A 44 -0.38 15.30 3.46
CA PHE A 44 0.82 14.68 4.01
C PHE A 44 1.83 15.79 4.27
N VAL A 45 2.20 15.98 5.53
CA VAL A 45 3.18 16.97 5.98
C VAL A 45 4.44 16.23 6.39
N ILE A 46 5.54 16.52 5.70
CA ILE A 46 6.83 15.90 5.92
C ILE A 46 7.77 16.89 6.59
N THR A 47 8.38 16.46 7.69
CA THR A 47 9.62 17.02 8.22
C THR A 47 10.77 16.09 7.84
N TRP A 48 11.70 16.61 7.06
CA TRP A 48 12.92 15.90 6.64
C TRP A 48 14.09 16.23 7.56
N ASP A 49 14.95 15.25 7.78
CA ASP A 49 16.21 15.41 8.50
C ASP A 49 17.34 14.78 7.67
N GLU A 50 18.26 15.63 7.19
CA GLU A 50 19.38 15.28 6.32
C GLU A 50 20.39 14.30 6.94
N LYS A 51 20.29 14.07 8.26
CA LYS A 51 21.21 13.18 9.00
C LYS A 51 20.51 12.03 9.69
N LEU A 52 19.24 11.79 9.39
CA LEU A 52 18.44 10.78 10.09
C LEU A 52 19.01 9.36 9.94
N SER A 53 19.51 9.03 8.76
CA SER A 53 19.97 7.68 8.43
C SER A 53 21.50 7.64 8.34
N TYR A 54 22.11 6.58 8.85
CA TYR A 54 23.56 6.36 8.78
C TYR A 54 23.86 5.03 8.08
N SER A 55 24.75 5.05 7.08
CA SER A 55 25.30 3.83 6.48
C SER A 55 26.72 3.65 6.96
N SER A 56 26.98 2.53 7.66
CA SER A 56 28.33 2.10 8.00
C SER A 56 29.16 1.79 6.76
N ASN A 57 28.54 1.29 5.69
CA ASN A 57 29.25 0.92 4.46
C ASN A 57 29.72 2.13 3.66
N LEU A 58 29.01 3.26 3.76
CA LEU A 58 29.37 4.51 3.10
C LEU A 58 30.03 5.51 4.06
N GLU A 59 30.18 5.14 5.34
CA GLU A 59 30.65 5.98 6.45
C GLU A 59 30.07 7.41 6.44
N ARG A 60 28.78 7.52 6.12
CA ARG A 60 28.10 8.82 6.00
C ARG A 60 26.65 8.76 6.42
N HIS A 61 26.14 9.92 6.82
CA HIS A 61 24.73 10.15 6.98
C HIS A 61 24.06 10.52 5.66
N TYR A 62 22.76 10.25 5.57
CA TYR A 62 21.86 10.72 4.52
C TYR A 62 20.47 10.94 5.10
N GLY A 63 19.62 11.60 4.32
CA GLY A 63 18.35 12.08 4.81
C GLY A 63 17.30 11.01 5.06
N GLY A 64 16.27 11.40 5.78
CA GLY A 64 15.06 10.61 5.96
C GLY A 64 13.91 11.45 6.51
N ILE A 65 12.74 10.83 6.64
CA ILE A 65 11.54 11.50 7.15
C ILE A 65 11.56 11.39 8.67
N LYS A 66 11.95 12.48 9.33
CA LYS A 66 11.90 12.60 10.79
C LYS A 66 10.47 12.50 11.31
N LEU A 67 9.54 13.15 10.64
CA LEU A 67 8.11 13.13 10.96
C LEU A 67 7.27 13.19 9.67
N LEU A 68 6.36 12.24 9.52
CA LEU A 68 5.27 12.28 8.56
C LEU A 68 3.97 12.44 9.35
N GLU A 69 3.28 13.56 9.16
CA GLU A 69 1.92 13.78 9.65
C GLU A 69 0.93 13.66 8.51
N ILE A 70 -0.21 13.03 8.79
CA ILE A 70 -1.31 12.89 7.84
C ILE A 70 -2.53 13.57 8.43
N CYS A 71 -3.14 14.46 7.66
CA CYS A 71 -4.33 15.21 8.04
C CYS A 71 -5.45 15.03 7.01
N LYS A 72 -6.71 15.10 7.45
CA LYS A 72 -7.90 15.11 6.58
C LYS A 72 -8.80 16.25 7.03
N LYS A 73 -9.06 17.22 6.15
CA LYS A 73 -9.82 18.45 6.47
C LYS A 73 -9.29 19.13 7.76
N ASP A 74 -7.97 19.34 7.81
CA ASP A 74 -7.23 19.95 8.93
C ASP A 74 -7.28 19.19 10.26
N MET A 75 -7.93 18.02 10.31
CA MET A 75 -7.85 17.11 11.45
C MET A 75 -6.64 16.18 11.29
N HIS A 76 -5.79 16.14 12.32
CA HIS A 76 -4.72 15.15 12.41
C HIS A 76 -5.31 13.72 12.47
N ILE A 77 -4.78 12.84 11.61
CA ILE A 77 -5.19 11.43 11.46
C ILE A 77 -4.15 10.52 12.11
N THR A 78 -2.91 10.60 11.67
CA THR A 78 -1.82 9.71 12.11
C THR A 78 -0.47 10.36 11.85
N SER A 79 0.50 10.08 12.72
CA SER A 79 1.89 10.50 12.58
C SER A 79 2.83 9.30 12.61
N PHE A 80 3.88 9.31 11.80
CA PHE A 80 4.97 8.35 11.79
C PHE A 80 6.30 9.07 11.98
N ASN A 81 7.15 8.55 12.86
CA ASN A 81 8.43 9.16 13.19
C ASN A 81 9.58 8.31 12.67
N ASN A 82 10.72 8.97 12.43
CA ASN A 82 12.01 8.36 12.16
C ASN A 82 11.95 7.28 11.06
N ILE A 83 11.41 7.64 9.90
CA ILE A 83 11.43 6.77 8.71
C ILE A 83 12.74 7.03 7.98
N GLU A 84 13.69 6.14 8.16
CA GLU A 84 14.98 6.14 7.48
C GLU A 84 14.83 5.91 5.96
N ASP A 85 15.80 6.37 5.17
CA ASP A 85 15.92 6.03 3.74
C ASP A 85 16.62 4.66 3.59
N PRO A 86 15.88 3.58 3.25
CA PRO A 86 16.51 2.27 3.12
C PRO A 86 17.30 2.10 1.81
N THR A 87 17.30 3.12 0.94
CA THR A 87 17.92 3.09 -0.39
C THR A 87 19.25 3.84 -0.43
N ALA A 88 19.53 4.68 0.58
CA ALA A 88 20.69 5.57 0.62
C ALA A 88 20.82 6.46 -0.64
N LEU A 89 19.67 6.81 -1.23
CA LEU A 89 19.56 7.68 -2.40
C LEU A 89 19.21 9.13 -2.02
N ASP A 90 19.12 9.41 -0.71
CA ASP A 90 18.74 10.73 -0.16
C ASP A 90 17.30 11.10 -0.56
N GLU A 91 16.45 10.08 -0.66
CA GLU A 91 15.06 10.23 -1.03
C GLU A 91 14.22 9.03 -0.57
N ILE A 92 12.95 9.28 -0.28
CA ILE A 92 11.96 8.25 -0.02
C ILE A 92 10.83 8.38 -1.05
N VAL A 93 10.57 7.30 -1.78
CA VAL A 93 9.46 7.23 -2.75
C VAL A 93 8.24 6.59 -2.09
N ILE A 94 7.25 7.42 -1.76
CA ILE A 94 5.96 6.97 -1.24
C ILE A 94 5.04 6.62 -2.41
N ARG A 95 4.42 5.44 -2.35
CA ARG A 95 3.50 4.93 -3.37
C ARG A 95 2.08 4.96 -2.82
N PHE A 96 1.13 5.49 -3.57
CA PHE A 96 -0.27 5.61 -3.14
C PHE A 96 -1.17 4.82 -4.08
N TYR A 97 -2.01 3.98 -3.49
CA TYR A 97 -2.99 3.15 -4.17
C TYR A 97 -4.05 2.69 -3.16
N ASP A 98 -5.20 2.20 -3.61
CA ASP A 98 -6.19 1.53 -2.78
C ASP A 98 -5.83 0.04 -2.66
N TYR A 99 -4.87 -0.29 -1.79
CA TYR A 99 -4.26 -1.62 -1.75
C TYR A 99 -5.22 -2.67 -1.22
N ASN A 100 -6.05 -2.31 -0.24
CA ASN A 100 -7.04 -3.21 0.32
C ASN A 100 -8.39 -3.21 -0.44
N LEU A 101 -8.50 -2.40 -1.49
CA LEU A 101 -9.65 -2.33 -2.40
C LEU A 101 -10.94 -1.92 -1.69
N ASP A 102 -10.86 -0.98 -0.74
CA ASP A 102 -11.99 -0.47 0.03
C ASP A 102 -12.47 0.93 -0.41
N GLY A 103 -11.81 1.52 -1.41
CA GLY A 103 -12.11 2.83 -1.98
C GLY A 103 -11.32 3.98 -1.37
N PHE A 104 -10.64 3.78 -0.24
CA PHE A 104 -9.79 4.78 0.39
C PHE A 104 -8.36 4.73 -0.18
N ILE A 105 -7.57 5.78 0.07
CA ILE A 105 -6.18 5.80 -0.37
C ILE A 105 -5.29 5.23 0.73
N ASP A 106 -4.54 4.20 0.40
CA ASP A 106 -3.46 3.64 1.21
C ASP A 106 -2.11 4.16 0.70
N PHE A 107 -1.06 3.90 1.47
CA PHE A 107 0.28 4.16 0.99
C PHE A 107 1.27 3.07 1.36
N ALA A 108 2.33 2.97 0.57
CA ALA A 108 3.43 2.07 0.80
C ALA A 108 4.77 2.80 0.68
N MET A 109 5.75 2.38 1.47
CA MET A 109 7.10 2.93 1.47
C MET A 109 8.12 1.80 1.33
N PRO A 110 9.33 2.07 0.83
CA PRO A 110 10.39 1.08 0.76
C PRO A 110 10.77 0.56 2.16
N ILE A 111 11.04 -0.75 2.26
CA ILE A 111 11.71 -1.39 3.42
C ILE A 111 13.18 -1.60 3.11
N SER A 112 13.46 -2.11 1.92
CA SER A 112 14.79 -2.40 1.43
C SER A 112 14.79 -2.47 -0.09
N VAL A 113 15.97 -2.31 -0.67
CA VAL A 113 16.20 -2.36 -2.12
C VAL A 113 17.27 -3.39 -2.45
N GLY A 114 17.10 -4.02 -3.61
CA GLY A 114 17.99 -5.02 -4.18
C GLY A 114 17.54 -5.31 -5.62
N GLY A 115 17.44 -6.57 -6.03
CA GLY A 115 16.82 -6.94 -7.32
C GLY A 115 15.34 -6.52 -7.45
N SER A 116 14.68 -6.14 -6.35
CA SER A 116 13.35 -5.53 -6.32
C SER A 116 13.24 -4.63 -5.08
N THR A 117 12.33 -3.65 -5.11
CA THR A 117 12.01 -2.84 -3.93
C THR A 117 10.94 -3.55 -3.10
N TRP A 118 11.28 -3.92 -1.88
CA TRP A 118 10.31 -4.43 -0.92
C TRP A 118 9.60 -3.27 -0.24
N LEU A 119 8.30 -3.45 0.02
CA LEU A 119 7.45 -2.37 0.52
C LEU A 119 6.84 -2.75 1.87
N ARG A 120 6.64 -1.72 2.70
CA ARG A 120 5.76 -1.73 3.88
C ARG A 120 4.50 -0.98 3.54
N TYR A 121 3.37 -1.45 4.07
CA TYR A 121 2.05 -0.96 3.68
C TYR A 121 1.32 -0.34 4.86
N TYR A 122 0.71 0.81 4.62
CA TYR A 122 -0.05 1.58 5.58
C TYR A 122 -1.48 1.71 5.05
N ILE A 123 -2.39 0.98 5.68
CA ILE A 123 -3.78 0.86 5.25
C ILE A 123 -4.64 1.84 6.04
N TYR A 124 -5.47 2.62 5.36
CA TYR A 124 -6.41 3.51 6.02
C TYR A 124 -7.59 2.73 6.57
N ASN A 125 -7.86 2.85 7.87
CA ASN A 125 -9.04 2.27 8.47
C ASN A 125 -10.14 3.34 8.59
N PRO A 126 -11.22 3.29 7.80
CA PRO A 126 -12.27 4.30 7.82
C PRO A 126 -13.10 4.31 9.11
N THR A 127 -13.11 3.20 9.85
CA THR A 127 -13.82 3.09 11.15
C THR A 127 -13.08 3.84 12.24
N THR A 128 -11.76 3.61 12.34
CA THR A 128 -10.93 4.27 13.37
C THR A 128 -10.38 5.62 12.91
N LYS A 129 -10.49 5.92 11.61
CA LYS A 129 -9.94 7.12 10.95
C LYS A 129 -8.44 7.27 11.19
N LYS A 130 -7.69 6.18 11.00
CA LYS A 130 -6.24 6.12 11.19
C LYS A 130 -5.58 5.29 10.11
N TYR A 131 -4.34 5.61 9.80
CA TYR A 131 -3.46 4.71 9.04
C TYR A 131 -2.82 3.72 9.99
N LEU A 132 -2.79 2.44 9.59
CA LEU A 132 -2.17 1.36 10.35
C LEU A 132 -1.11 0.69 9.49
N HIS A 133 0.08 0.49 10.07
CA HIS A 133 1.09 -0.36 9.44
C HIS A 133 0.66 -1.83 9.57
N GLU A 134 0.40 -2.47 8.43
CA GLU A 134 -0.08 -3.85 8.38
C GLU A 134 1.08 -4.80 8.05
N LYS A 135 1.72 -5.35 9.08
CA LYS A 135 2.93 -6.18 8.94
C LYS A 135 2.76 -7.40 8.01
N GLU A 136 1.56 -7.95 7.92
CA GLU A 136 1.28 -9.10 7.03
C GLU A 136 1.41 -8.75 5.54
N TRP A 137 1.36 -7.46 5.20
CA TRP A 137 1.58 -6.96 3.85
C TRP A 137 3.05 -6.65 3.55
N ASP A 138 3.91 -6.58 4.56
CA ASP A 138 5.32 -6.28 4.34
C ASP A 138 5.93 -7.32 3.39
N TYR A 139 6.79 -6.85 2.47
CA TYR A 139 7.42 -7.67 1.43
C TYR A 139 6.45 -8.28 0.40
N LEU A 140 5.16 -7.94 0.44
CA LEU A 140 4.22 -8.41 -0.57
C LEU A 140 4.53 -7.77 -1.92
N ARG A 141 4.65 -8.58 -2.97
CA ARG A 141 4.75 -8.12 -4.37
C ARG A 141 3.49 -8.49 -5.09
N ILE A 142 2.66 -7.50 -5.42
CA ILE A 142 1.39 -7.72 -6.12
C ILE A 142 1.67 -7.89 -7.62
N GLN A 143 1.24 -9.02 -8.19
CA GLN A 143 1.29 -9.28 -9.64
C GLN A 143 -0.03 -8.88 -10.28
N LYS A 144 -1.14 -9.40 -9.73
CA LYS A 144 -2.47 -9.19 -10.27
C LYS A 144 -3.45 -8.88 -9.15
N ILE A 145 -4.49 -8.14 -9.50
CA ILE A 145 -5.59 -7.83 -8.60
C ILE A 145 -6.91 -8.23 -9.24
N ASP A 146 -7.86 -8.62 -8.40
CA ASP A 146 -9.25 -8.83 -8.75
C ASP A 146 -10.06 -7.92 -7.83
N LYS A 147 -10.43 -6.75 -8.35
CA LYS A 147 -11.14 -5.71 -7.61
C LYS A 147 -12.51 -6.19 -7.15
N THR A 148 -13.18 -6.97 -8.01
CA THR A 148 -14.56 -7.40 -7.79
C THR A 148 -14.67 -8.37 -6.63
N ASN A 149 -13.71 -9.30 -6.53
CA ASN A 149 -13.68 -10.29 -5.44
C ASN A 149 -12.71 -9.92 -4.31
N LYS A 150 -12.08 -8.74 -4.37
CA LYS A 150 -11.03 -8.28 -3.45
C LYS A 150 -9.94 -9.31 -3.23
N ARG A 151 -9.29 -9.74 -4.32
CA ARG A 151 -8.18 -10.70 -4.28
C ARG A 151 -6.93 -10.15 -4.90
N ILE A 152 -5.79 -10.64 -4.43
CA ILE A 152 -4.48 -10.32 -4.99
C ILE A 152 -3.68 -11.60 -5.20
N LEU A 153 -2.98 -11.66 -6.32
CA LEU A 153 -2.02 -12.71 -6.64
C LEU A 153 -0.62 -12.12 -6.55
N THR A 154 0.27 -12.78 -5.80
CA THR A 154 1.65 -12.30 -5.67
C THR A 154 2.47 -12.57 -6.92
N GLN A 155 3.57 -11.84 -7.08
CA GLN A 155 4.61 -12.16 -8.04
C GLN A 155 5.33 -13.46 -7.63
N PRO A 156 5.81 -14.25 -8.60
CA PRO A 156 6.68 -15.38 -8.32
C PRO A 156 8.09 -14.92 -7.90
N ASP A 157 8.80 -15.76 -7.16
CA ASP A 157 10.23 -15.58 -6.90
C ASP A 157 11.05 -16.15 -8.07
N GLY A 158 11.51 -15.24 -8.93
CA GLY A 158 12.29 -15.62 -10.12
C GLY A 158 11.50 -16.52 -11.06
N GLY A 159 12.08 -17.67 -11.42
CA GLY A 159 11.47 -18.65 -12.32
C GLY A 159 10.54 -19.67 -11.66
N ILE A 160 10.34 -19.61 -10.33
CA ILE A 160 9.55 -20.61 -9.59
C ILE A 160 8.09 -20.16 -9.49
N ASP A 161 7.13 -21.04 -9.78
CA ASP A 161 5.71 -20.74 -9.55
C ASP A 161 5.30 -20.93 -8.08
N ASN A 162 5.66 -19.96 -7.24
CA ASN A 162 5.31 -19.93 -5.82
C ASN A 162 4.29 -18.83 -5.48
N ARG A 163 3.50 -18.42 -6.47
CA ARG A 163 2.52 -17.34 -6.33
C ARG A 163 1.46 -17.69 -5.30
N LYS A 164 1.21 -16.76 -4.38
CA LYS A 164 0.20 -16.89 -3.33
C LYS A 164 -1.03 -16.07 -3.72
N LEU A 165 -2.20 -16.68 -3.60
CA LEU A 165 -3.48 -16.00 -3.75
C LEU A 165 -3.99 -15.60 -2.37
N PHE A 166 -4.31 -14.33 -2.20
CA PHE A 166 -4.94 -13.82 -0.99
C PHE A 166 -6.31 -13.21 -1.31
N LYS A 167 -7.25 -13.42 -0.40
CA LYS A 167 -8.48 -12.64 -0.28
C LYS A 167 -8.22 -11.53 0.75
N ILE A 168 -8.68 -10.33 0.44
CA ILE A 168 -8.58 -9.18 1.34
C ILE A 168 -9.90 -9.06 2.11
N GLU A 169 -9.80 -8.96 3.44
CA GLU A 169 -10.94 -8.68 4.33
C GLU A 169 -10.58 -7.53 5.27
N GLY A 170 -11.09 -6.33 4.97
CA GLY A 170 -10.63 -5.11 5.62
C GLY A 170 -9.15 -4.90 5.33
N SER A 171 -8.33 -4.80 6.37
CA SER A 171 -6.87 -4.71 6.23
C SER A 171 -6.14 -6.06 6.25
N LYS A 172 -6.85 -7.18 6.40
CA LYS A 172 -6.23 -8.50 6.55
C LYS A 172 -6.06 -9.24 5.24
N LEU A 173 -5.00 -10.04 5.15
CA LEU A 173 -4.74 -10.95 4.03
C LEU A 173 -5.04 -12.39 4.44
N ILE A 174 -6.05 -12.99 3.81
CA ILE A 174 -6.42 -14.40 4.04
C ILE A 174 -5.92 -15.22 2.87
N LYS A 175 -4.94 -16.09 3.12
CA LYS A 175 -4.41 -16.98 2.09
C LYS A 175 -5.51 -17.95 1.63
N VAL A 176 -5.80 -17.94 0.33
CA VAL A 176 -6.72 -18.90 -0.28
C VAL A 176 -5.92 -20.17 -0.59
N LYS A 177 -6.36 -21.30 -0.04
CA LYS A 177 -5.77 -22.60 -0.40
C LYS A 177 -6.07 -22.87 -1.88
N ARG A 178 -5.02 -23.22 -2.60
CA ARG A 178 -5.10 -23.80 -3.95
C ARG A 178 -5.05 -25.31 -3.82
#